data_AF-A0A2E4PEX7-F1
#
_entry.id   AF-A0A2E4PEX7-F1
#
_cell.length_a   1.000
_cell.length_b   1.000
_cell.length_c   1.000
_cell.angle_alpha   90.00
_cell.angle_beta   90.00
_cell.angle_gamma   90.00
#
_symmetry.space_group_name_H-M   'P 1'
#
loop_
_entity.id
_entity.type
_entity.pdbx_description
1 polymer ?
#
loop_
_entity_poly.entity_id
_entity_poly.type
_entity_poly.pdbx_seq_one_letter_code
_entity_poly.pdbx_strand_id
1 'polypeptide(L)'
;MGTETGRSKNKFTLKIIASYLVLALLTAGVGYFIYTEIQTYISTETNDTNDEKLLRTSSLVTNLYEAESLSKLAIQNGNQLSFSAYSKKIDSVQTQIDTLKQLMLGQEQKDLLDSLQVLLKQKVANNGELRKLKVSSANNNSLDKALKEFEK
;
A
#
# COMPACT_ATOMS: atom_id res chain seq x y z
N MET A 1 30.48 -30.21 80.44
CA MET A 1 29.58 -29.04 80.50
C MET A 1 30.28 -27.91 79.76
N GLY A 2 29.97 -27.53 78.53
CA GLY A 2 28.67 -27.40 77.90
C GLY A 2 28.25 -25.93 77.96
N THR A 3 28.61 -25.12 76.96
CA THR A 3 27.82 -23.94 76.56
C THR A 3 28.00 -23.71 75.06
N GLU A 4 26.84 -23.57 74.42
CA GLU A 4 26.60 -23.70 72.99
C GLU A 4 26.93 -22.43 72.21
N THR A 5 27.38 -22.64 70.98
CA THR A 5 27.71 -21.60 70.01
C THR A 5 26.46 -20.95 69.41
N GLY A 6 26.15 -19.71 69.80
CA GLY A 6 25.21 -18.87 69.09
C GLY A 6 25.79 -18.38 67.76
N ARG A 7 25.47 -19.01 66.62
CA ARG A 7 25.91 -18.55 65.29
C ARG A 7 24.79 -18.52 64.25
N SER A 8 24.46 -17.28 63.85
CA SER A 8 24.15 -16.89 62.46
C SER A 8 22.76 -17.06 61.81
N LYS A 9 21.64 -17.03 62.56
CA LYS A 9 20.29 -16.96 61.96
C LYS A 9 20.09 -15.75 61.01
N ASN A 10 20.73 -14.62 61.29
CA ASN A 10 20.58 -13.39 60.51
C ASN A 10 21.25 -13.44 59.12
N LYS A 11 22.28 -14.27 58.94
CA LYS A 11 22.98 -14.37 57.65
C LYS A 11 22.15 -15.06 56.58
N PHE A 12 21.33 -16.04 56.99
CA PHE A 12 20.44 -16.77 56.08
C PHE A 12 19.29 -15.87 55.60
N THR A 13 18.64 -15.16 56.51
CA THR A 13 17.57 -14.20 56.16
C THR A 13 18.07 -13.03 55.32
N LEU A 14 19.25 -12.48 55.61
CA LEU A 14 19.86 -11.41 54.79
C LEU A 14 20.20 -11.89 53.37
N LYS A 15 20.64 -13.14 53.22
CA LYS A 15 20.91 -13.73 51.89
C LYS A 15 19.64 -13.86 51.06
N ILE A 16 18.51 -14.20 51.70
CA ILE A 16 17.20 -14.28 51.06
C ILE A 16 16.75 -12.90 50.60
N ILE A 17 16.81 -11.89 51.48
CA ILE A 17 16.43 -10.51 51.14
C ILE A 17 17.29 -9.97 49.98
N ALA A 18 18.61 -10.20 50.02
CA ALA A 18 19.50 -9.80 48.94
C ALA A 18 19.15 -10.47 47.59
N SER A 19 18.75 -11.74 47.60
CA SER A 19 18.33 -12.45 46.40
C SER A 19 17.07 -11.85 45.78
N TYR A 20 16.07 -11.50 46.59
CA TYR A 20 14.86 -10.85 46.09
C TYR A 20 15.11 -9.43 45.61
N LEU A 21 16.07 -8.73 46.21
CA LEU A 21 16.45 -7.37 45.81
C LEU A 21 17.12 -7.38 44.42
N VAL A 22 17.98 -8.37 44.16
CA VAL A 22 18.54 -8.62 42.82
C VAL A 22 17.43 -8.96 41.83
N LEU A 23 16.47 -9.80 42.21
CA LEU A 23 15.35 -10.17 41.35
C LEU A 23 14.47 -8.95 41.01
N ALA A 24 14.21 -8.06 41.96
CA ALA A 24 13.45 -6.84 41.74
C ALA A 24 14.15 -5.89 40.76
N LEU A 25 15.47 -5.73 40.89
CA LEU A 25 16.27 -4.93 39.96
C LEU A 25 16.27 -5.50 38.55
N LEU A 26 16.37 -6.82 38.41
CA LEU A 26 16.30 -7.50 37.12
C LEU A 26 14.92 -7.30 36.47
N THR A 27 13.83 -7.49 37.23
CA THR A 27 12.47 -7.28 36.74
C THR A 27 12.24 -5.83 36.31
N ALA A 28 12.76 -4.86 37.08
CA ALA A 28 12.68 -3.44 36.72
C ALA A 28 13.49 -3.13 35.46
N GLY A 29 14.70 -3.69 35.32
CA GLY A 29 15.53 -3.53 34.13
C GLY A 29 14.91 -4.12 32.87
N VAL A 30 14.37 -5.34 32.97
CA VAL A 30 13.64 -5.99 31.87
C VAL A 30 12.37 -5.21 31.53
N GLY A 31 11.61 -4.76 32.53
CA GLY A 31 10.41 -3.94 32.32
C GLY A 31 10.73 -2.61 31.63
N TYR A 32 11.80 -1.94 32.05
CA TYR A 32 12.28 -0.71 31.41
C TYR A 32 12.72 -0.97 29.96
N PHE A 33 13.55 -2.00 29.73
CA PHE A 33 14.03 -2.35 28.39
C PHE A 33 12.88 -2.68 27.44
N ILE A 34 11.93 -3.51 27.87
CA ILE A 34 10.74 -3.84 27.09
C ILE A 34 9.89 -2.59 26.85
N TYR A 35 9.68 -1.75 27.87
CA TYR A 35 8.92 -0.50 27.73
C TYR A 35 9.56 0.44 26.69
N THR A 36 10.89 0.61 26.73
CA THR A 36 11.61 1.46 25.77
C THR A 36 11.61 0.87 24.37
N GLU A 37 11.74 -0.45 24.23
CA GLU A 37 11.76 -1.12 22.92
C GLU A 37 10.37 -1.10 22.27
N ILE A 38 9.31 -1.40 23.04
CA ILE A 38 7.92 -1.30 22.58
C ILE A 38 7.59 0.14 22.20
N GLN A 39 7.96 1.12 23.03
CA GLN A 39 7.66 2.50 22.71
C GLN A 39 8.43 3.00 21.48
N THR A 40 9.68 2.54 21.28
CA THR A 40 10.47 2.90 20.09
C THR A 40 9.91 2.24 18.83
N TYR A 41 9.47 0.98 18.91
CA TYR A 41 8.82 0.28 17.80
C TYR A 41 7.47 0.90 17.43
N ILE A 42 6.65 1.24 18.42
CA ILE A 42 5.35 1.91 18.23
C ILE A 42 5.52 3.37 17.76
N SER A 43 6.60 4.07 18.15
CA SER A 43 6.83 5.48 17.79
C SER A 43 7.53 5.66 16.44
N THR A 44 8.24 4.65 15.93
CA THR A 44 8.90 4.72 14.61
C THR A 44 7.91 4.50 13.46
N GLU A 45 6.73 3.93 13.74
CA GLU A 45 5.62 3.79 12.80
C GLU A 45 4.29 4.19 13.47
N THR A 46 4.03 5.50 13.61
CA THR A 46 2.74 5.97 14.11
C THR A 46 1.59 5.45 13.23
N ASN A 47 0.66 4.72 13.85
CA ASN A 47 -0.53 4.10 13.24
C ASN A 47 -1.26 5.01 12.24
N ASP A 48 -1.36 6.32 12.51
CA ASP A 48 -1.98 7.31 11.61
C ASP A 48 -1.39 7.31 10.18
N THR A 49 -0.07 7.19 10.04
CA THR A 49 0.58 7.24 8.72
C THR A 49 0.38 5.96 7.92
N ASN A 50 0.27 4.82 8.60
CA ASN A 50 0.04 3.53 7.96
C ASN A 50 -1.44 3.38 7.59
N ASP A 51 -2.36 3.87 8.43
CA ASP A 51 -3.78 3.96 8.10
C ASP A 51 -4.02 4.89 6.90
N GLU A 52 -3.34 6.04 6.82
CA GLU A 52 -3.43 6.90 5.64
C GLU A 52 -2.91 6.20 4.38
N LYS A 53 -1.74 5.54 4.43
CA LYS A 53 -1.21 4.78 3.28
C LYS A 53 -2.19 3.70 2.82
N LEU A 54 -2.81 2.96 3.73
CA LEU A 54 -3.79 1.92 3.41
C LEU A 54 -5.04 2.49 2.76
N LEU A 55 -5.59 3.59 3.29
CA LEU A 55 -6.76 4.27 2.74
C LEU A 55 -6.48 4.84 1.34
N ARG A 56 -5.33 5.50 1.17
CA ARG A 56 -4.89 6.06 -0.13
C ARG A 56 -4.68 4.94 -1.16
N THR A 57 -4.05 3.85 -0.76
CA THR A 57 -3.84 2.68 -1.63
C THR A 57 -5.17 2.04 -2.04
N SER A 58 -6.10 1.89 -1.09
CA SER A 58 -7.43 1.34 -1.38
C SER A 58 -8.20 2.22 -2.36
N SER A 59 -8.17 3.54 -2.16
CA SER A 59 -8.76 4.51 -3.09
C SER A 59 -8.12 4.43 -4.48
N LEU A 60 -6.80 4.31 -4.56
CA LEU A 60 -6.06 4.15 -5.80
C LEU A 60 -6.54 2.92 -6.58
N VAL A 61 -6.67 1.78 -5.91
CA VAL A 61 -7.17 0.53 -6.51
C VAL A 61 -8.60 0.71 -7.03
N THR A 62 -9.50 1.30 -6.24
CA THR A 62 -10.88 1.57 -6.69
C THR A 62 -10.91 2.48 -7.91
N ASN A 63 -10.14 3.56 -7.91
CA ASN A 63 -10.08 4.50 -9.04
C ASN A 63 -9.50 3.85 -10.31
N LEU A 64 -8.54 2.92 -10.16
CA LEU A 64 -8.03 2.11 -11.25
C LEU A 64 -9.09 1.17 -11.84
N TYR A 65 -9.90 0.52 -10.99
CA TYR A 65 -11.00 -0.33 -11.46
C TYR A 65 -12.06 0.46 -12.24
N GLU A 66 -12.41 1.66 -11.76
CA GLU A 66 -13.33 2.55 -12.47
C GLU A 66 -12.77 2.99 -13.82
N ALA A 67 -11.49 3.38 -13.87
CA ALA A 67 -10.80 3.72 -15.10
C ALA A 67 -10.83 2.55 -16.10
N GLU A 68 -10.60 1.32 -15.63
CA GLU A 68 -10.62 0.14 -16.47
C GLU A 68 -11.99 -0.13 -17.09
N SER A 69 -13.06 0.06 -16.32
CA SER A 69 -14.44 -0.05 -16.82
C SER A 69 -14.70 0.93 -17.96
N LEU A 70 -14.29 2.20 -17.78
CA LEU A 70 -14.40 3.24 -18.81
C LEU A 70 -13.58 2.92 -20.06
N SER A 71 -12.38 2.36 -19.90
CA SER A 71 -11.55 1.92 -21.02
C SER A 71 -12.25 0.84 -21.84
N LYS A 72 -12.81 -0.18 -21.18
CA LYS A 72 -13.56 -1.25 -21.86
C LYS A 72 -14.73 -0.69 -22.66
N LEU A 73 -15.52 0.21 -22.07
CA LEU A 73 -16.64 0.86 -22.77
C LEU A 73 -16.15 1.69 -23.97
N ALA A 74 -15.05 2.43 -23.81
CA ALA A 74 -14.46 3.24 -24.87
C ALA A 74 -14.02 2.39 -26.07
N ILE A 75 -13.35 1.27 -25.82
CA ILE A 75 -12.88 0.37 -26.88
C ILE A 75 -14.04 -0.40 -27.50
N GLN A 76 -14.98 -0.91 -26.71
CA GLN A 76 -16.11 -1.69 -27.22
C GLN A 76 -16.99 -0.87 -28.16
N ASN A 77 -17.34 0.35 -27.74
CA ASN A 77 -18.29 1.20 -28.46
C ASN A 77 -17.59 2.21 -29.38
N GLY A 78 -16.25 2.24 -29.41
CA GLY A 78 -15.48 3.27 -30.12
C GLY A 78 -15.69 4.69 -29.58
N ASN A 79 -16.29 4.85 -28.39
CA ASN A 79 -16.78 6.13 -27.89
C ASN A 79 -15.64 7.04 -27.40
N GLN A 80 -15.47 8.18 -28.06
CA GLN A 80 -14.51 9.22 -27.67
C GLN A 80 -14.80 9.82 -26.29
N LEU A 81 -16.07 9.99 -25.91
CA LEU A 81 -16.44 10.55 -24.59
C LEU A 81 -16.03 9.62 -23.46
N SER A 82 -16.28 8.31 -23.60
CA SER A 82 -15.83 7.29 -22.64
C SER A 82 -14.31 7.24 -22.54
N PHE A 83 -13.59 7.42 -23.67
CA PHE A 83 -12.14 7.48 -23.65
C PHE A 83 -11.59 8.73 -22.95
N SER A 84 -12.19 9.90 -23.20
CA SER A 84 -11.79 11.14 -22.52
C SER A 84 -12.02 11.02 -21.01
N ALA A 85 -13.13 10.41 -20.58
CA ALA A 85 -13.40 10.11 -19.18
C ALA A 85 -12.37 9.13 -18.59
N TYR A 86 -12.03 8.06 -19.32
CA TYR A 86 -10.98 7.11 -18.96
C TYR A 86 -9.62 7.80 -18.78
N SER A 87 -9.17 8.59 -19.76
CA SER A 87 -7.89 9.30 -19.70
C SER A 87 -7.82 10.22 -18.50
N LYS A 88 -8.88 11.02 -18.27
CA LYS A 88 -8.98 11.92 -17.12
C LYS A 88 -8.94 11.18 -15.78
N LYS A 89 -9.54 9.98 -15.71
CA LYS A 89 -9.50 9.14 -14.51
C LYS A 89 -8.07 8.61 -14.27
N ILE A 90 -7.35 8.22 -15.33
CA ILE A 90 -5.94 7.84 -15.22
C ILE A 90 -5.06 9.01 -14.77
N ASP A 91 -5.31 10.24 -15.23
CA ASP A 91 -4.57 11.42 -14.76
C ASP A 91 -4.76 11.66 -13.25
N SER A 92 -5.98 11.43 -12.75
CA SER A 92 -6.27 11.47 -11.30
C SER A 92 -5.54 10.37 -10.54
N VAL A 93 -5.53 9.15 -11.07
CA VAL A 93 -4.76 8.01 -10.53
C VAL A 93 -3.26 8.32 -10.48
N GLN A 94 -2.70 8.94 -11.51
CA GLN A 94 -1.28 9.35 -11.54
C GLN A 94 -0.96 10.33 -10.40
N THR A 95 -1.84 11.31 -10.19
CA THR A 95 -1.70 12.27 -9.08
C THR A 95 -1.81 11.58 -7.72
N GLN A 96 -2.69 10.59 -7.57
CA GLN A 96 -2.79 9.79 -6.35
C GLN A 96 -1.52 8.97 -6.10
N ILE A 97 -0.91 8.42 -7.15
CA ILE A 97 0.39 7.74 -7.05
C ILE A 97 1.47 8.72 -6.57
N ASP A 98 1.51 9.95 -7.08
CA ASP A 98 2.47 10.97 -6.63
C ASP A 98 2.31 11.27 -5.14
N THR A 99 1.07 11.42 -4.66
CA THR A 99 0.81 11.61 -3.22
C THR A 99 1.24 10.41 -2.39
N LEU A 100 0.99 9.19 -2.90
CA LEU A 100 1.38 7.96 -2.20
C LEU A 100 2.90 7.82 -2.12
N LYS A 101 3.63 8.19 -3.18
CA LYS A 101 5.11 8.20 -3.20
C LYS A 101 5.70 9.09 -2.11
N GLN A 102 5.07 10.22 -1.79
CA GLN A 102 5.54 11.12 -0.72
C GLN A 102 5.41 10.50 0.67
N LEU A 103 4.47 9.56 0.85
CA LEU A 103 4.25 8.84 2.11
C LEU A 103 5.17 7.60 2.25
N MET A 104 5.82 7.16 1.17
CA MET A 104 6.71 6.00 1.20
C MET A 104 8.11 6.36 1.70
N LEU A 105 8.65 5.55 2.62
CA LEU A 105 10.00 5.72 3.15
C LEU A 105 11.04 4.94 2.32
N GLY A 106 10.69 3.77 1.77
CA GLY A 106 11.61 2.93 1.00
C GLY A 106 11.72 3.31 -0.48
N GLN A 107 12.94 3.23 -1.02
CA GLN A 107 13.21 3.51 -2.44
C GLN A 107 12.55 2.48 -3.36
N GLU A 108 12.54 1.20 -2.99
CA GLU A 108 11.91 0.12 -3.76
C GLU A 108 10.42 0.38 -4.00
N GLN A 109 9.68 0.82 -2.97
CA GLN A 109 8.26 1.14 -3.12
C GLN A 109 8.04 2.33 -4.06
N LYS A 110 8.95 3.32 -4.06
CA LYS A 110 8.88 4.46 -4.98
C LYS A 110 9.14 4.04 -6.43
N ASP A 111 10.11 3.17 -6.65
CA ASP A 111 10.47 2.67 -7.99
C ASP A 111 9.34 1.81 -8.59
N LEU A 112 8.64 1.03 -7.77
CA LEU A 112 7.44 0.30 -8.19
C LEU A 112 6.31 1.25 -8.61
N LEU A 113 6.09 2.32 -7.84
CA LEU A 113 5.09 3.34 -8.16
C LEU A 113 5.46 4.11 -9.44
N ASP A 114 6.73 4.41 -9.67
CA ASP A 114 7.23 5.01 -10.92
C ASP A 114 6.99 4.10 -12.13
N SER A 115 7.29 2.81 -11.97
CA SER A 115 7.03 1.81 -13.00
C SER A 115 5.53 1.72 -13.33
N LEU A 116 4.68 1.75 -12.30
CA LEU A 116 3.22 1.77 -12.48
C LEU A 116 2.76 3.00 -13.24
N GLN A 117 3.29 4.19 -12.94
CA GLN A 117 2.96 5.43 -13.66
C GLN A 117 3.30 5.34 -15.15
N VAL A 118 4.48 4.81 -15.49
CA VAL A 118 4.90 4.59 -16.88
C VAL A 118 3.95 3.62 -17.58
N LEU A 119 3.65 2.48 -16.95
CA LEU A 119 2.79 1.46 -17.52
C LEU A 119 1.37 1.98 -17.77
N LEU A 120 0.83 2.79 -16.86
CA LEU A 120 -0.48 3.41 -17.01
C LEU A 120 -0.53 4.40 -18.19
N LYS A 121 0.52 5.21 -18.40
CA LYS A 121 0.62 6.11 -19.56
C LYS A 121 0.65 5.33 -20.87
N GLN A 122 1.45 4.25 -20.92
CA GLN A 122 1.50 3.36 -22.08
C GLN A 122 0.14 2.71 -22.34
N LYS A 123 -0.56 2.26 -21.28
CA LYS A 123 -1.90 1.68 -21.40
C LYS A 123 -2.91 2.67 -21.99
N VAL A 124 -2.87 3.95 -21.59
CA VAL A 124 -3.74 4.99 -22.16
C VAL A 124 -3.48 5.17 -23.66
N ALA A 125 -2.21 5.27 -24.06
CA ALA A 125 -1.82 5.40 -25.46
C ALA A 125 -2.31 4.19 -26.29
N ASN A 126 -2.03 2.97 -25.82
CA ASN A 126 -2.43 1.73 -26.48
C ASN A 126 -3.95 1.62 -26.64
N ASN A 127 -4.71 1.93 -25.58
CA ASN A 127 -6.17 1.91 -25.65
C ASN A 127 -6.72 2.96 -26.61
N GLY A 128 -6.04 4.10 -26.76
CA GLY A 128 -6.39 5.13 -27.74
C GLY A 128 -6.23 4.62 -29.17
N GLU A 129 -5.15 3.90 -29.46
CA GLU A 129 -4.92 3.26 -30.75
C GLU A 129 -5.93 2.15 -31.02
N LEU A 130 -6.17 1.25 -30.06
CA LEU A 130 -7.16 0.18 -30.18
C LEU A 130 -8.57 0.73 -30.47
N ARG A 131 -8.97 1.82 -29.81
CA ARG A 131 -10.24 2.49 -30.09
C ARG A 131 -10.28 3.04 -31.52
N LYS A 132 -9.23 3.71 -31.99
CA LYS A 132 -9.17 4.22 -33.37
C LYS A 132 -9.32 3.07 -34.38
N LEU A 133 -8.60 1.96 -34.16
CA LEU A 133 -8.71 0.76 -34.99
C LEU A 133 -10.14 0.21 -35.00
N LYS A 134 -10.82 0.15 -33.83
CA LYS A 134 -12.21 -0.30 -33.75
C LYS A 134 -13.16 0.54 -34.60
N VAL A 135 -13.05 1.87 -34.50
CA VAL A 135 -13.89 2.81 -35.26
C VAL A 135 -13.63 2.68 -36.76
N SER A 136 -12.37 2.62 -37.18
CA SER A 136 -12.01 2.43 -38.59
C SER A 136 -12.55 1.11 -39.15
N SER A 137 -12.41 0.00 -38.41
CA SER A 137 -12.94 -1.31 -38.84
C SER A 137 -14.46 -1.35 -38.92
N ALA A 138 -15.17 -0.64 -38.04
CA ALA A 138 -16.63 -0.54 -38.10
C ALA A 138 -17.10 0.20 -39.36
N ASN A 139 -16.43 1.29 -39.72
CA ASN A 139 -16.75 2.07 -40.91
C ASN A 139 -16.51 1.27 -42.22
N ASN A 140 -15.39 0.55 -42.30
CA ASN A 140 -15.08 -0.29 -43.47
C ASN A 140 -16.15 -1.38 -43.67
N ASN A 141 -16.56 -2.06 -42.59
CA ASN A 141 -17.64 -3.06 -42.66
C ASN A 141 -18.99 -2.45 -43.08
N SER A 142 -19.28 -1.21 -42.69
CA SER A 142 -20.51 -0.52 -43.10
C SER A 142 -20.51 -0.18 -44.59
N LEU A 143 -19.37 0.25 -45.14
CA LEU A 143 -19.21 0.53 -46.56
C LEU A 143 -19.33 -0.75 -47.40
N ASP A 144 -18.66 -1.82 -47.00
CA ASP A 144 -18.76 -3.14 -47.68
C ASP A 144 -20.21 -3.67 -47.69
N LYS A 145 -20.96 -3.46 -46.60
CA LYS A 145 -22.38 -3.84 -46.55
C LYS A 145 -23.23 -3.01 -47.51
N ALA A 146 -23.04 -1.69 -47.52
CA ALA A 146 -23.78 -0.81 -48.43
C ALA A 146 -23.48 -1.14 -49.89
N LEU A 147 -22.21 -1.39 -50.24
CA LEU A 147 -21.81 -1.80 -51.59
C LEU A 147 -22.47 -3.12 -52.01
N LYS A 148 -22.51 -4.12 -51.12
CA LYS A 148 -23.22 -5.39 -51.38
C LYS A 148 -24.74 -5.23 -51.55
N GLU A 149 -25.35 -4.23 -50.92
CA GLU A 149 -26.77 -3.91 -51.14
C GLU A 149 -27.01 -3.21 -52.49
N PHE A 150 -26.06 -2.40 -52.97
CA PHE A 150 -26.15 -1.75 -54.28
C PHE A 150 -25.89 -2.71 -55.46
N GLU A 151 -25.14 -3.80 -55.25
CA GLU A 151 -24.89 -4.84 -56.26
C GLU A 151 -26.02 -5.89 -56.36
N LYS A 152 -27.12 -5.72 -55.61
CA LYS A 152 -28.25 -6.65 -55.55
C LYS A 152 -29.47 -6.11 -56.30
#